data_AF-A0A955X5V6-F1
#
_entry.id   AF-A0A955X5V6-F1
#
_cell.length_a   1.000
_cell.length_b   1.000
_cell.length_c   1.000
_cell.angle_alpha   90.00
_cell.angle_beta   90.00
_cell.angle_gamma   90.00
#
_symmetry.space_group_name_H-M   'P 1'
#
loop_
_entity.id
_entity.type
_entity.pdbx_description
1 polymer ?
#
loop_
_entity_poly.entity_id
_entity_poly.type
_entity_poly.pdbx_seq_one_letter_code
_entity_poly.pdbx_strand_id
1 'polypeptide(L)'
;TAPSGPTRTDFKEIAGKLMKRCVAGGWINTWRSQQANIDAARPKIHLAEFEDKTGQDLDSTYLHRTLEQKMRLSGVYDMQPEAEGADFIGKGKLLRMAERGKGGARFSVYTAVLDLVDPASGKVAYTCEATVEGEM
;
A
#
# COMPACT_ATOMS: atom_id res chain seq x y z
N THR A 1 -17.33 -23.92 7.05
CA THR A 1 -16.82 -23.38 5.77
C THR A 1 -15.78 -22.35 6.12
N ALA A 2 -14.56 -22.44 5.57
CA ALA A 2 -13.57 -21.37 5.76
C ALA A 2 -14.14 -20.08 5.17
N PRO A 3 -13.93 -18.91 5.79
CA PRO A 3 -14.38 -17.65 5.22
C PRO A 3 -13.78 -17.48 3.83
N SER A 4 -14.63 -17.06 2.87
CA SER A 4 -14.22 -16.63 1.55
C SER A 4 -13.06 -15.64 1.71
N GLY A 5 -11.90 -15.94 1.13
CA GLY A 5 -10.78 -14.99 1.13
C GLY A 5 -11.18 -13.67 0.45
N PRO A 6 -10.35 -12.62 0.58
CA PRO A 6 -10.62 -11.33 -0.05
C PRO A 6 -10.78 -11.52 -1.56
N THR A 7 -11.83 -10.91 -2.08
CA THR A 7 -12.11 -10.89 -3.52
C THR A 7 -11.14 -9.93 -4.22
N ARG A 8 -11.05 -10.04 -5.56
CA ARG A 8 -10.35 -9.04 -6.38
C ARG A 8 -10.92 -7.63 -6.20
N THR A 9 -12.17 -7.49 -5.77
CA THR A 9 -12.80 -6.20 -5.45
C THR A 9 -12.20 -5.62 -4.17
N ASP A 10 -12.03 -6.44 -3.13
CA ASP A 10 -11.40 -6.03 -1.87
C ASP A 10 -9.97 -5.54 -2.10
N PHE A 11 -9.18 -6.23 -2.93
CA PHE A 11 -7.82 -5.77 -3.28
C PHE A 11 -7.82 -4.47 -4.08
N LYS A 12 -8.77 -4.26 -5.00
CA LYS A 12 -8.91 -2.98 -5.71
C LYS A 12 -9.22 -1.85 -4.74
N GLU A 13 -10.06 -2.10 -3.73
CA GLU A 13 -10.41 -1.12 -2.71
C GLU A 13 -9.22 -0.83 -1.78
N ILE A 14 -8.50 -1.86 -1.31
CA ILE A 14 -7.26 -1.71 -0.54
C ILE A 14 -6.27 -0.84 -1.32
N ALA A 15 -6.00 -1.17 -2.59
CA ALA A 15 -5.08 -0.39 -3.42
C ALA A 15 -5.56 1.05 -3.59
N GLY A 16 -6.87 1.28 -3.76
CA GLY A 16 -7.45 2.62 -3.83
C GLY A 16 -7.27 3.43 -2.54
N LYS A 17 -7.47 2.79 -1.37
CA LYS A 17 -7.28 3.39 -0.05
C LYS A 17 -5.80 3.69 0.21
N LEU A 18 -4.90 2.76 -0.10
CA LEU A 18 -3.44 2.97 0.00
C LEU A 18 -3.01 4.14 -0.89
N MET A 19 -3.51 4.22 -2.12
CA MET A 19 -3.20 5.33 -3.00
C MET A 19 -3.64 6.67 -2.43
N LYS A 20 -4.90 6.78 -2.02
CA LYS A 20 -5.47 8.05 -1.56
C LYS A 20 -4.85 8.53 -0.24
N ARG A 21 -4.57 7.61 0.69
CA ARG A 21 -4.07 7.95 2.02
C ARG A 21 -2.55 8.05 2.04
N CYS A 22 -1.88 7.07 1.45
CA CYS A 22 -0.45 6.87 1.63
C CYS A 22 0.37 7.55 0.53
N VAL A 23 -0.03 7.36 -0.73
CA VAL A 23 0.78 7.72 -1.89
C VAL A 23 0.51 9.16 -2.32
N ALA A 24 -0.75 9.47 -2.65
CA ALA A 24 -1.21 10.78 -3.14
C ALA A 24 -1.80 11.67 -2.02
N GLY A 25 -1.70 11.21 -0.76
CA GLY A 25 -2.28 11.88 0.40
C GLY A 25 -1.28 12.71 1.18
N GLY A 26 -1.18 12.44 2.48
CA GLY A 26 -0.47 13.31 3.42
C GLY A 26 1.04 13.33 3.26
N TRP A 27 1.65 12.17 3.00
CA TRP A 27 3.12 12.07 2.99
C TRP A 27 3.76 12.91 1.88
N ILE A 28 3.24 12.86 0.65
CA ILE A 28 3.85 13.60 -0.45
C ILE A 28 3.76 15.12 -0.23
N ASN A 29 2.68 15.60 0.39
CA ASN A 29 2.55 17.02 0.72
C ASN A 29 3.60 17.45 1.75
N THR A 30 3.80 16.62 2.78
CA THR A 30 4.87 16.84 3.77
C THR A 30 6.25 16.81 3.11
N TRP A 31 6.53 15.81 2.27
CA TRP A 31 7.79 15.70 1.55
C TRP A 31 8.05 16.93 0.65
N ARG A 32 7.04 17.39 -0.09
CA ARG A 32 7.12 18.60 -0.94
C ARG A 32 7.42 19.85 -0.13
N SER A 33 6.79 20.01 1.04
CA SER A 33 7.04 21.18 1.91
C SER A 33 8.46 21.26 2.47
N GLN A 34 9.17 20.13 2.50
CA GLN A 34 10.57 20.06 2.95
C GLN A 34 11.58 20.31 1.82
N GLN A 35 11.12 20.40 0.57
CA GLN A 35 12.00 20.68 -0.56
C GLN A 35 12.32 22.17 -0.62
N ALA A 36 13.61 22.48 -0.78
CA ALA A 36 14.06 23.87 -0.93
C ALA A 36 13.59 24.52 -2.24
N ASN A 37 13.20 23.71 -3.24
CA ASN A 37 12.72 24.16 -4.53
C ASN A 37 11.29 23.70 -4.77
N ILE A 38 10.43 24.62 -5.22
CA ILE A 38 9.04 24.34 -5.61
C ILE A 38 8.96 23.43 -6.84
N ASP A 39 9.97 23.48 -7.72
CA ASP A 39 10.10 22.66 -8.93
C ASP A 39 10.92 21.38 -8.68
N ALA A 40 11.09 20.98 -7.41
CA ALA A 40 11.78 19.73 -7.09
C ALA A 40 11.16 18.57 -7.88
N ALA A 41 12.05 17.76 -8.47
CA ALA A 41 11.65 16.56 -9.19
C ALA A 41 10.80 15.65 -8.29
N ARG A 42 9.90 14.89 -8.91
CA ARG A 42 9.08 13.92 -8.17
C ARG A 42 9.99 12.87 -7.54
N PRO A 43 9.69 12.41 -6.31
CA PRO A 43 10.49 11.38 -5.69
C PRO A 43 10.40 10.09 -6.50
N LYS A 44 11.55 9.43 -6.68
CA LYS A 44 11.67 8.14 -7.33
C LYS A 44 11.27 7.05 -6.36
N ILE A 45 10.37 6.16 -6.77
CA ILE A 45 9.91 5.07 -5.89
C ILE A 45 9.97 3.74 -6.61
N HIS A 46 10.49 2.74 -5.91
CA HIS A 46 10.36 1.34 -6.29
C HIS A 46 9.32 0.69 -5.38
N LEU A 47 8.33 0.00 -5.94
CA LEU A 47 7.39 -0.80 -5.17
C LEU A 47 7.89 -2.23 -5.13
N ALA A 48 8.19 -2.74 -3.94
CA ALA A 48 8.53 -4.15 -3.74
C ALA A 48 7.25 -5.01 -3.71
N GLU A 49 7.41 -6.32 -3.93
CA GLU A 49 6.31 -7.28 -3.83
C GLU A 49 5.65 -7.25 -2.44
N PHE A 50 4.34 -7.47 -2.40
CA PHE A 50 3.59 -7.51 -1.15
C PHE A 50 3.81 -8.85 -0.44
N GLU A 51 4.25 -8.77 0.81
CA GLU A 51 4.36 -9.93 1.68
C GLU A 51 2.98 -10.32 2.22
N ASP A 52 2.56 -11.57 2.00
CA ASP A 52 1.36 -12.11 2.64
C ASP A 52 1.68 -12.61 4.06
N LYS A 53 1.18 -11.91 5.08
CA LYS A 53 1.23 -12.35 6.50
C LYS A 53 -0.11 -12.83 7.03
N THR A 54 -1.08 -13.06 6.15
CA THR A 54 -2.41 -13.54 6.56
C THR A 54 -2.40 -15.04 6.87
N GLY A 55 -1.47 -15.80 6.27
CA GLY A 55 -1.41 -17.25 6.35
C GLY A 55 -2.51 -17.95 5.53
N GLN A 56 -3.09 -17.25 4.55
CA GLN A 56 -4.23 -17.73 3.74
C GLN A 56 -3.89 -17.88 2.26
N ASP A 57 -2.62 -17.75 1.88
CA ASP A 57 -2.15 -17.86 0.50
C ASP A 57 -2.90 -16.91 -0.43
N LEU A 58 -2.97 -15.65 -0.03
CA LEU A 58 -3.69 -14.62 -0.76
C LEU A 58 -2.91 -14.20 -2.00
N ASP A 59 -3.62 -13.84 -3.08
CA ASP A 59 -3.03 -13.29 -4.30
C ASP A 59 -2.52 -11.85 -4.09
N SER A 60 -1.44 -11.73 -3.31
CA SER A 60 -0.75 -10.46 -3.03
C SER A 60 -0.11 -9.88 -4.30
N THR A 61 0.14 -10.73 -5.32
CA THR A 61 0.62 -10.31 -6.65
C THR A 61 -0.42 -9.42 -7.34
N TYR A 62 -1.70 -9.79 -7.28
CA TYR A 62 -2.77 -8.97 -7.85
C TYR A 62 -2.89 -7.61 -7.15
N LEU A 63 -2.80 -7.58 -5.81
CA LEU A 63 -2.77 -6.33 -5.05
C LEU A 63 -1.58 -5.46 -5.46
N HIS A 64 -0.39 -6.05 -5.53
CA HIS A 64 0.85 -5.37 -5.92
C HIS A 64 0.70 -4.72 -7.30
N ARG A 65 0.32 -5.48 -8.34
CA ARG A 65 0.12 -4.96 -9.71
C ARG A 65 -0.93 -3.85 -9.76
N THR A 66 -2.03 -4.01 -9.02
CA THR A 66 -3.10 -3.01 -8.96
C THR A 66 -2.62 -1.71 -8.32
N LEU A 67 -1.85 -1.80 -7.23
CA LEU A 67 -1.28 -0.63 -6.57
C LEU A 67 -0.24 0.05 -7.48
N GLU A 68 0.70 -0.72 -8.04
CA GLU A 68 1.74 -0.22 -8.93
C GLU A 68 1.14 0.57 -10.11
N GLN A 69 0.12 0.01 -10.77
CA GLN A 69 -0.58 0.66 -11.86
C GLN A 69 -1.18 2.01 -11.41
N LYS A 70 -1.82 2.06 -10.24
CA LYS A 70 -2.40 3.31 -9.73
C LYS A 70 -1.32 4.32 -9.33
N MET A 71 -0.20 3.87 -8.76
CA MET A 71 0.93 4.73 -8.42
C MET A 71 1.50 5.39 -9.69
N ARG A 72 1.75 4.59 -10.73
CA ARG A 72 2.22 5.07 -12.03
C ARG A 72 1.26 6.09 -12.64
N LEU A 73 -0.05 5.82 -12.62
CA LEU A 73 -1.07 6.73 -13.17
C LEU A 73 -1.25 8.02 -12.36
N SER A 74 -0.92 8.01 -11.06
CA SER A 74 -1.08 9.20 -10.21
C SER A 74 -0.15 10.35 -10.59
N GLY A 75 0.99 10.04 -11.21
CA GLY A 75 2.03 11.01 -11.52
C GLY A 75 2.66 11.67 -10.28
N VAL A 76 2.36 11.19 -9.07
CA VAL A 76 2.88 11.75 -7.81
C VAL A 76 4.36 11.41 -7.61
N TYR A 77 4.76 10.23 -8.07
CA TYR A 77 6.11 9.68 -7.99
C TYR A 77 6.64 9.37 -9.39
N ASP A 78 7.95 9.25 -9.49
CA ASP A 78 8.60 8.63 -10.64
C ASP A 78 8.86 7.14 -10.35
N MET A 79 8.06 6.26 -10.94
CA MET A 79 8.12 4.82 -10.66
C MET A 79 9.37 4.20 -11.28
N GLN A 80 10.23 3.62 -10.43
CA GLN A 80 11.43 2.90 -10.84
C GLN A 80 11.17 1.38 -10.87
N PRO A 81 11.62 0.68 -11.93
CA PRO A 81 11.49 -0.76 -12.03
C PRO A 81 12.36 -1.51 -11.02
N GLU A 82 13.46 -0.90 -10.59
CA GLU A 82 14.44 -1.48 -9.67
C GLU A 82 14.63 -0.59 -8.44
N ALA A 83 15.08 -1.18 -7.34
CA ALA A 83 15.37 -0.46 -6.11
C ALA A 83 16.60 0.44 -6.24
N GLU A 84 17.54 0.12 -7.14
CA GLU A 84 18.72 0.93 -7.40
C GLU A 84 18.30 2.28 -8.02
N GLY A 85 18.71 3.38 -7.37
CA GLY A 85 18.36 4.73 -7.82
C GLY A 85 16.96 5.21 -7.43
N ALA A 86 16.21 4.45 -6.62
CA ALA A 86 14.99 4.93 -5.98
C ALA A 86 15.30 5.78 -4.74
N ASP A 87 14.55 6.86 -4.52
CA ASP A 87 14.62 7.65 -3.28
C ASP A 87 13.89 6.93 -2.13
N PHE A 88 12.90 6.10 -2.47
CA PHE A 88 12.13 5.30 -1.52
C PHE A 88 11.82 3.91 -2.07
N ILE A 89 11.76 2.92 -1.17
CA ILE A 89 11.26 1.58 -1.44
C ILE A 89 9.94 1.39 -0.70
N GLY A 90 8.86 1.20 -1.44
CA GLY A 90 7.55 0.84 -0.90
C GLY A 90 7.51 -0.65 -0.57
N LYS A 91 7.41 -1.00 0.71
CA LYS A 91 7.28 -2.39 1.19
C LYS A 91 5.87 -2.63 1.70
N GLY A 92 5.14 -3.48 1.00
CA GLY A 92 3.77 -3.83 1.33
C GLY A 92 3.69 -5.10 2.16
N LYS A 93 2.78 -5.14 3.15
CA LYS A 93 2.40 -6.35 3.87
C LYS A 93 0.89 -6.46 4.04
N LEU A 94 0.34 -7.63 3.78
CA LEU A 94 -1.05 -7.98 4.06
C LEU A 94 -1.16 -8.64 5.43
N LEU A 95 -1.99 -8.09 6.30
CA LEU A 95 -2.17 -8.54 7.68
C LEU A 95 -3.50 -9.29 7.85
N ARG A 96 -3.47 -10.26 8.78
CA ARG A 96 -4.52 -11.25 9.02
C ARG A 96 -5.89 -10.62 9.35
N MET A 97 -6.92 -11.35 8.91
CA MET A 97 -8.33 -11.18 9.24
C MET A 97 -8.58 -11.02 10.75
N ALA A 98 -9.23 -9.92 11.13
CA ALA A 98 -10.07 -9.90 12.31
C ALA A 98 -11.52 -10.18 11.87
N GLU A 99 -12.18 -11.19 12.46
CA GLU A 99 -13.63 -11.26 12.40
C GLU A 99 -14.18 -10.22 13.38
N ARG A 100 -14.85 -9.18 12.88
CA ARG A 100 -15.58 -8.24 13.74
C ARG A 100 -17.08 -8.48 13.58
N GLY A 101 -17.79 -8.33 14.69
CA GLY A 101 -19.24 -8.46 14.74
C GLY A 101 -19.90 -7.18 15.19
N LYS A 102 -20.86 -6.67 14.41
CA LYS A 102 -21.78 -5.62 14.86
C LYS A 102 -23.20 -6.21 14.80
N GLY A 103 -23.80 -6.46 15.96
CA GLY A 103 -25.16 -7.00 16.04
C GLY A 103 -25.35 -8.45 15.56
N GLY A 104 -24.29 -9.28 15.55
CA GLY A 104 -24.39 -10.71 15.22
C GLY A 104 -23.95 -11.11 13.80
N ALA A 105 -23.80 -10.15 12.88
CA ALA A 105 -23.19 -10.40 11.58
C ALA A 105 -21.66 -10.42 11.71
N ARG A 106 -21.00 -11.48 11.21
CA ARG A 106 -19.53 -11.56 11.10
C ARG A 106 -19.11 -10.96 9.76
N PHE A 107 -18.06 -10.16 9.75
CA PHE A 107 -17.42 -9.68 8.53
C PHE A 107 -15.90 -9.84 8.63
N SER A 108 -15.29 -10.11 7.48
CA SER A 108 -13.84 -10.27 7.34
C SER A 108 -13.18 -8.89 7.27
N VAL A 109 -12.11 -8.64 8.01
CA VAL A 109 -11.38 -7.36 7.94
C VAL A 109 -9.97 -7.58 7.43
N TYR A 110 -9.63 -7.02 6.27
CA TYR A 110 -8.30 -7.09 5.68
C TYR A 110 -7.57 -5.77 5.84
N THR A 111 -6.36 -5.81 6.39
CA THR A 111 -5.51 -4.63 6.52
C THR A 111 -4.25 -4.82 5.70
N ALA A 112 -4.00 -3.89 4.78
CA ALA A 112 -2.71 -3.77 4.12
C ALA A 112 -1.94 -2.61 4.73
N VAL A 113 -0.64 -2.81 4.97
CA VAL A 113 0.28 -1.78 5.41
C VAL A 113 1.32 -1.56 4.31
N LEU A 114 1.60 -0.30 4.01
CA LEU A 114 2.64 0.12 3.08
C LEU A 114 3.64 0.99 3.85
N ASP A 115 4.88 0.52 3.93
CA ASP A 115 6.01 1.23 4.51
C ASP A 115 6.86 1.84 3.38
N LEU A 116 7.08 3.15 3.41
CA LEU A 116 8.07 3.83 2.57
C LEU A 116 9.40 3.85 3.30
N VAL A 117 10.36 3.10 2.78
CA VAL A 117 11.69 2.95 3.38
C VAL A 117 12.68 3.79 2.60
N ASP A 118 13.46 4.60 3.31
CA ASP A 118 14.64 5.27 2.75
C ASP A 118 15.75 4.21 2.57
N PRO A 119 16.20 3.93 1.33
CA PRO A 119 17.21 2.90 1.08
C PRO A 119 18.59 3.28 1.64
N ALA A 120 18.91 4.57 1.80
CA ALA A 120 20.20 5.01 2.29
C ALA A 120 20.35 4.74 3.79
N SER A 121 19.30 4.99 4.57
CA SER A 121 19.31 4.77 6.03
C SER A 121 18.69 3.44 6.47
N GLY A 122 17.93 2.78 5.58
CA GLY A 122 17.12 1.60 5.90
C GLY A 122 15.93 1.89 6.82
N LYS A 123 15.67 3.16 7.15
CA LYS A 123 14.61 3.56 8.08
C LYS A 123 13.28 3.75 7.35
N VAL A 124 12.20 3.47 8.06
CA VAL A 124 10.85 3.78 7.59
C VAL A 124 10.65 5.29 7.67
N ALA A 125 10.55 5.93 6.51
CA ALA A 125 10.23 7.35 6.40
C ALA A 125 8.73 7.60 6.64
N TYR A 126 7.89 6.63 6.28
CA TYR A 126 6.45 6.73 6.45
C TYR A 126 5.77 5.36 6.42
N THR A 127 4.81 5.15 7.31
CA THR A 127 3.94 3.97 7.34
C THR A 127 2.51 4.41 7.12
N CYS A 128 1.78 3.64 6.33
CA CYS A 128 0.36 3.86 6.16
C CYS A 128 -0.39 2.55 6.00
N GLU A 129 -1.63 2.54 6.47
CA GLU A 129 -2.49 1.37 6.45
C GLU A 129 -3.83 1.64 5.78
N ALA A 130 -4.33 0.61 5.10
CA ALA A 130 -5.64 0.58 4.48
C ALA A 130 -6.37 -0.68 4.94
N THR A 131 -7.53 -0.48 5.55
CA THR A 131 -8.40 -1.56 5.98
C THR A 131 -9.67 -1.60 5.13
N VAL A 132 -10.08 -2.79 4.73
CA VAL A 132 -11.36 -3.06 4.05
C VAL A 132 -12.13 -4.14 4.80
N GLU A 133 -13.45 -4.01 4.79
CA GLU A 133 -14.36 -5.07 5.21
C GLU A 133 -14.62 -5.91 3.97
N GLY A 134 -14.22 -7.17 3.98
CA GLY A 134 -14.49 -8.11 2.89
C GLY A 134 -15.84 -8.78 3.06
N GLU A 135 -16.49 -9.03 1.93
CA GLU A 135 -17.70 -9.86 1.86
C GLU A 135 -17.39 -11.30 2.26
N MET A 136 -18.23 -11.90 3.13
CA MET A 136 -18.17 -13.32 3.48
C MET A 136 -18.95 -14.17 2.47
#